data_AF-A0AA50TVX5-F1
#
_entry.id   AF-A0AA50TVX5-F1
#
_cell.length_a   1.000
_cell.length_b   1.000
_cell.length_c   1.000
_cell.angle_alpha   90.00
_cell.angle_beta   90.00
_cell.angle_gamma   90.00
#
_symmetry.space_group_name_H-M   'P 1'
#
loop_
_entity.id
_entity.type
_entity.pdbx_description
1 polymer ?
#
loop_
_entity_poly.entity_id
_entity_poly.type
_entity_poly.pdbx_seq_one_letter_code
_entity_poly.pdbx_strand_id
1 'polypeptide(L)'
;IPLVGELEKLSSLENEYNEDPVYLLKIKDLASKYKNIRRTRPDGNCFFRAFSYAYLEYLLTDKNEYDKFYDIAKDSKEVLVALGFSQFTVEDFY
;
A
#
# COMPACT_ATOMS: atom_id res chain seq x y z
N ILE A 1 15.99 6.13 4.91
CA ILE A 1 14.53 5.82 5.08
C ILE A 1 14.22 4.61 4.21
N PRO A 2 13.66 3.50 4.72
CA PRO A 2 13.27 2.34 3.92
C PRO A 2 12.15 2.69 2.90
N LEU A 3 11.89 1.81 1.92
CA LEU A 3 10.79 2.03 0.96
C LEU A 3 9.42 1.83 1.61
N VAL A 4 9.30 0.78 2.43
CA VAL A 4 8.18 0.50 3.35
C VAL A 4 8.79 0.32 4.74
N GLY A 5 8.28 1.03 5.73
CA GLY A 5 8.74 0.99 7.11
C GLY A 5 8.19 -0.19 7.91
N GLU A 6 8.73 -0.34 9.11
CA GLU A 6 8.22 -1.30 10.08
C GLU A 6 6.82 -0.93 10.57
N LEU A 7 6.14 -1.92 11.16
CA LEU A 7 4.85 -1.70 11.77
C LEU A 7 5.03 -0.95 13.09
N GLU A 8 4.57 0.29 13.12
CA GLU A 8 4.64 1.18 14.28
C GLU A 8 3.27 1.33 14.92
N LYS A 9 3.22 1.61 16.22
CA LYS A 9 1.97 2.02 16.88
C LYS A 9 1.52 3.36 16.30
N LEU A 10 0.22 3.53 16.07
CA LEU A 10 -0.32 4.78 15.53
C LEU A 10 0.00 6.01 16.40
N SER A 11 0.13 5.80 17.72
CA SER A 11 0.54 6.85 18.67
C SER A 11 1.94 7.41 18.39
N SER A 12 2.76 6.77 17.54
CA SER A 12 4.04 7.35 17.10
C SER A 12 3.85 8.70 16.39
N LEU A 13 2.69 8.93 15.77
CA LEU A 13 2.34 10.18 15.11
C LEU A 13 2.12 11.33 16.11
N GLU A 14 1.71 11.05 17.35
CA GLU A 14 1.46 12.12 18.34
C GLU A 14 2.74 12.91 18.66
N ASN A 15 3.90 12.25 18.61
CA ASN A 15 5.19 12.90 18.80
C ASN A 15 5.59 13.80 17.63
N GLU A 16 5.12 13.50 16.41
CA GLU A 16 5.44 14.25 15.18
C GLU A 16 4.58 15.51 15.06
N TYR A 17 3.36 15.48 15.58
CA TYR A 17 2.39 16.58 15.51
C TYR A 17 2.12 17.22 16.88
N ASN A 18 3.06 17.09 17.84
CA ASN A 18 2.88 17.55 19.22
C ASN A 18 2.57 19.05 19.35
N GLU A 19 3.00 19.87 18.39
CA GLU A 19 2.77 21.31 18.33
C GLU A 19 1.50 21.71 17.56
N ASP A 20 0.76 20.76 16.98
CA ASP A 20 -0.46 21.02 16.21
C ASP A 20 -1.70 20.36 16.86
N PRO A 21 -2.49 21.13 17.64
CA PRO A 21 -3.68 20.63 18.31
C PRO A 21 -4.72 20.01 17.37
N VAL A 22 -4.83 20.50 16.13
CA VAL A 22 -5.81 19.99 15.16
C VAL A 22 -5.40 18.61 14.65
N TYR A 23 -4.12 18.42 14.35
CA TYR A 23 -3.61 17.11 13.95
C TYR A 23 -3.64 16.12 15.13
N LEU A 24 -3.33 16.54 16.35
CA LEU A 24 -3.45 15.68 17.53
C LEU A 24 -4.88 15.16 17.75
N LEU A 25 -5.90 16.00 17.56
CA LEU A 25 -7.30 15.57 17.65
C LEU A 25 -7.64 14.51 16.60
N LYS A 26 -7.17 14.68 15.35
CA LYS A 26 -7.37 13.71 14.27
C LYS A 26 -6.64 12.40 14.53
N ILE A 27 -5.42 12.44 15.04
CA ILE A 27 -4.64 11.25 15.40
C ILE A 27 -5.34 10.46 16.50
N LYS A 28 -5.89 11.14 17.53
CA LYS A 28 -6.67 10.50 18.58
C LYS A 28 -7.93 9.80 18.06
N ASP A 29 -8.69 10.45 17.18
CA ASP A 29 -9.84 9.80 16.52
C ASP A 29 -9.39 8.57 15.71
N LEU A 30 -8.30 8.69 14.95
CA LEU A 30 -7.76 7.57 14.16
C LEU A 30 -7.28 6.41 15.05
N ALA A 31 -6.67 6.71 16.20
CA ALA A 31 -6.20 5.72 17.17
C ALA A 31 -7.33 4.92 17.83
N SER A 32 -8.54 5.46 17.85
CA SER A 32 -9.73 4.72 18.31
C SER A 32 -10.14 3.59 17.34
N LYS A 33 -9.74 3.69 16.07
CA LYS A 33 -10.13 2.79 14.98
C LYS A 33 -8.99 1.87 14.53
N TYR A 34 -7.76 2.38 14.55
CA TYR A 34 -6.58 1.70 14.02
C TYR A 34 -5.46 1.64 15.06
N LYS A 35 -4.78 0.49 15.13
CA LYS A 35 -3.74 0.25 16.14
C LYS A 35 -2.34 0.66 15.67
N ASN A 36 -2.06 0.42 14.38
CA ASN A 36 -0.71 0.50 13.84
C ASN A 36 -0.69 1.23 12.48
N ILE A 37 0.51 1.65 12.07
CA ILE A 37 0.80 2.28 10.80
C ILE A 37 2.14 1.78 10.25
N ARG A 38 2.27 1.69 8.92
CA ARG A 38 3.56 1.59 8.23
C ARG A 38 3.78 2.85 7.41
N ARG A 39 4.98 3.43 7.48
CA ARG A 39 5.34 4.61 6.68
C ARG A 39 5.90 4.18 5.33
N THR A 40 5.55 4.89 4.27
CA THR A 40 6.15 4.72 2.94
C THR A 40 7.03 5.89 2.57
N ARG A 41 8.13 5.65 1.87
CA ARG A 41 9.03 6.72 1.40
C ARG A 41 8.27 7.70 0.48
N PRO A 42 8.32 9.03 0.71
CA PRO A 42 7.62 10.03 -0.10
C PRO A 42 8.42 10.36 -1.37
N ASP A 43 8.53 9.41 -2.30
CA ASP A 43 9.35 9.49 -3.52
C ASP A 43 8.52 9.57 -4.82
N GLY A 44 7.29 10.08 -4.73
CA GLY A 44 6.35 10.14 -5.85
C GLY A 44 5.66 8.81 -6.18
N ASN A 45 6.18 7.68 -5.69
CA ASN A 45 5.62 6.34 -5.92
C ASN A 45 4.91 5.77 -4.68
N CYS A 46 4.79 6.56 -3.61
CA CYS A 46 4.27 6.12 -2.31
C CYS A 46 2.86 5.50 -2.38
N PHE A 47 1.97 6.01 -3.24
CA PHE A 47 0.63 5.47 -3.42
C PHE A 47 0.65 4.01 -3.93
N PHE A 48 1.28 3.78 -5.09
CA PHE A 48 1.40 2.44 -5.69
C PHE A 48 2.07 1.47 -4.72
N ARG A 49 3.11 1.93 -4.03
CA ARG A 49 3.86 1.13 -3.07
C ARG A 49 3.03 0.76 -1.84
N ALA A 50 2.34 1.73 -1.23
CA ALA A 50 1.53 1.51 -0.04
C ALA A 50 0.36 0.56 -0.33
N PHE A 51 -0.35 0.80 -1.44
CA PHE A 51 -1.47 -0.04 -1.86
C PHE A 51 -1.01 -1.46 -2.14
N SER A 52 -0.03 -1.65 -3.03
CA SER A 52 0.41 -2.99 -3.42
C SER A 52 0.96 -3.79 -2.23
N TYR A 53 1.74 -3.16 -1.35
CA TYR A 53 2.26 -3.84 -0.16
C TYR A 53 1.13 -4.28 0.78
N ALA A 54 0.22 -3.36 1.14
CA ALA A 54 -0.87 -3.67 2.07
C ALA A 54 -1.84 -4.71 1.49
N TYR A 55 -2.14 -4.62 0.19
CA TYR A 55 -3.02 -5.58 -0.46
C TYR A 55 -2.39 -6.98 -0.53
N LEU A 56 -1.13 -7.09 -0.94
CA LEU A 56 -0.42 -8.38 -0.95
C LEU A 56 -0.28 -8.97 0.46
N GLU A 57 -0.05 -8.15 1.50
CA GLU A 57 -0.04 -8.58 2.91
C GLU A 57 -1.42 -9.16 3.32
N TYR A 58 -2.52 -8.53 2.89
CA TYR A 58 -3.88 -9.04 3.12
C TYR A 58 -4.13 -10.38 2.43
N LEU A 59 -3.67 -10.56 1.18
CA LEU A 59 -3.84 -11.82 0.42
C LEU A 59 -3.18 -13.03 1.11
N LEU A 60 -2.18 -12.82 1.97
CA LEU A 60 -1.59 -13.90 2.78
C LEU A 60 -2.58 -14.48 3.80
N THR A 61 -3.63 -13.73 4.14
CA THR A 61 -4.64 -14.11 5.14
C THR A 61 -5.97 -14.54 4.51
N ASP A 62 -6.19 -14.23 3.23
CA ASP A 62 -7.44 -14.52 2.51
C ASP A 62 -7.16 -15.24 1.19
N LYS A 63 -7.27 -16.57 1.23
CA LYS A 63 -7.00 -17.42 0.06
C LYS A 63 -8.02 -17.19 -1.07
N ASN A 64 -9.28 -16.93 -0.74
CA ASN A 64 -10.31 -16.71 -1.76
C ASN A 64 -10.05 -15.41 -2.52
N GLU A 65 -9.65 -14.35 -1.81
CA GLU A 65 -9.29 -13.10 -2.46
C GLU A 65 -7.99 -13.23 -3.26
N TYR A 66 -7.03 -14.01 -2.76
CA TYR A 66 -5.81 -14.32 -3.52
C TYR A 66 -6.13 -14.99 -4.86
N ASP A 67 -7.02 -15.99 -4.87
CA ASP A 67 -7.35 -16.71 -6.11
C ASP A 67 -8.00 -15.77 -7.14
N LYS A 68 -8.89 -14.86 -6.71
CA LYS A 68 -9.46 -13.82 -7.59
C LYS A 68 -8.39 -12.86 -8.11
N PHE A 69 -7.50 -12.40 -7.24
CA PHE A 69 -6.40 -11.51 -7.63
C PHE A 69 -5.49 -12.19 -8.66
N TYR A 70 -5.15 -13.46 -8.43
CA TYR A 70 -4.32 -14.25 -9.34
C TYR A 70 -4.99 -14.40 -10.71
N ASP A 71 -6.28 -14.69 -10.74
CA ASP A 71 -7.03 -14.80 -12.00
C ASP A 71 -7.08 -13.48 -12.79
N ILE A 72 -7.11 -12.33 -12.11
CA ILE A 72 -7.04 -11.02 -12.78
C ILE A 72 -5.61 -10.72 -13.23
N ALA A 73 -4.63 -10.97 -12.35
CA ALA A 73 -3.23 -10.69 -12.60
C ALA A 73 -2.73 -11.50 -13.79
N LYS A 74 -3.06 -12.80 -13.88
CA LYS A 74 -2.56 -13.72 -14.92
C LYS A 74 -2.96 -13.32 -16.36
N ASP A 75 -4.03 -12.55 -16.51
CA ASP A 75 -4.56 -12.12 -17.81
C ASP A 75 -4.17 -10.66 -18.12
N SER A 76 -3.51 -9.96 -17.18
CA SER A 76 -3.24 -8.53 -17.29
C SER A 76 -2.22 -8.18 -18.37
N LYS A 77 -1.27 -9.08 -18.67
CA LYS A 77 -0.29 -8.89 -19.77
C LYS A 77 -0.99 -8.78 -21.11
N GLU A 78 -1.86 -9.74 -21.42
CA GLU A 78 -2.60 -9.80 -22.67
C GLU A 78 -3.50 -8.58 -22.83
N VAL A 79 -4.14 -8.14 -21.74
CA VAL A 79 -4.93 -6.91 -21.71
C VAL A 79 -4.09 -5.68 -22.05
N LEU A 80 -2.90 -5.54 -21.45
CA LEU A 80 -2.00 -4.42 -21.74
C LEU A 80 -1.50 -4.44 -23.19
N VAL A 81 -1.14 -5.60 -23.72
CA VAL A 81 -0.73 -5.73 -25.13
C VAL A 81 -1.88 -5.39 -26.07
N ALA A 82 -3.11 -5.84 -25.78
CA ALA A 82 -4.29 -5.52 -26.57
C ALA A 82 -4.62 -4.01 -26.55
N LEU A 83 -4.26 -3.29 -25.48
CA LEU A 83 -4.37 -1.84 -25.38
C LEU A 83 -3.23 -1.07 -26.08
N GLY A 84 -2.29 -1.77 -26.73
CA GLY A 84 -1.22 -1.18 -27.52
C GLY A 84 0.08 -0.92 -26.76
N PHE A 85 0.21 -1.42 -25.53
CA PHE A 85 1.51 -1.41 -24.84
C PHE A 85 2.48 -2.38 -25.52
N SER A 86 3.76 -2.02 -25.58
CA SER A 86 4.79 -2.87 -26.18
C SER A 86 4.96 -4.15 -25.36
N GLN A 87 4.71 -5.30 -26.02
CA GLN A 87 4.84 -6.62 -25.40
C GLN A 87 6.22 -6.83 -24.78
N PHE A 88 7.28 -6.44 -25.49
CA PHE A 88 8.66 -6.55 -25.00
C PHE A 88 8.86 -5.82 -23.67
N THR A 89 8.31 -4.61 -23.53
CA THR A 89 8.45 -3.83 -22.28
C THR A 89 7.53 -4.33 -21.17
N VAL A 90 6.33 -4.81 -21.49
CA VAL A 90 5.39 -5.33 -20.49
C VAL A 90 5.91 -6.62 -19.87
N GLU A 91 6.57 -7.47 -20.67
CA GLU A 91 7.14 -8.74 -20.22
C GLU A 91 8.22 -8.61 -19.15
N ASP A 92 8.95 -7.49 -19.11
CA ASP A 92 9.95 -7.23 -18.06
C ASP A 92 9.32 -6.88 -16.69
N PHE A 93 8.05 -6.43 -16.66
CA PHE A 93 7.37 -6.00 -15.43
C PHE A 93 6.29 -6.96 -14.94
N TYR A 94 5.78 -7.81 -15.83
CA TYR A 94 4.70 -8.77 -15.57
C TYR A 94 5.20 -10.03 -14.86
#